data_AF-A0A937CH77-F1
#
_entry.id   AF-A0A937CH77-F1
#
_cell.length_a   1.000
_cell.length_b   1.000
_cell.length_c   1.000
_cell.angle_alpha   90.00
_cell.angle_beta   90.00
_cell.angle_gamma   90.00
#
_symmetry.space_group_name_H-M   'P 1'
#
loop_
_entity.id
_entity.type
_entity.pdbx_description
1 polymer ?
#
loop_
_entity_poly.entity_id
_entity_poly.type
_entity_poly.pdbx_seq_one_letter_code
_entity_poly.pdbx_strand_id
1 'polypeptide(L)'
;MVCGDLHDVLARFNLAVEQYPSQHYIRITADCPLTDPELINNLIDSHLSANADYSSNALQPTYPDGFDAEIFTYQAFNKTFLSARKKFEREHVTYFIYTHPDMFVINSVRGVCDKSSYRVTVDTKEDYIFVNNLVRDIGKSGMDIRFADVVSFLDECPVEYFINSNEIRNSGLQKSICEEQVK
;
A
#
# COMPACT_ATOMS: atom_id res chain seq x y z
N MET A 1 1.65 -9.68 -17.84
CA MET A 1 2.29 -8.37 -17.60
C MET A 1 1.61 -7.35 -18.50
N VAL A 2 1.21 -6.20 -17.95
CA VAL A 2 0.54 -5.12 -18.68
C VAL A 2 1.47 -3.91 -18.68
N CYS A 3 1.75 -3.36 -19.86
CA CYS A 3 2.59 -2.18 -20.03
C CYS A 3 1.72 -1.03 -20.57
N GLY A 4 1.98 0.19 -20.11
CA GLY A 4 1.28 1.39 -20.58
C GLY A 4 2.10 2.64 -20.32
N ASP A 5 1.45 3.80 -20.35
CA ASP A 5 2.11 5.11 -20.17
C ASP A 5 2.83 5.18 -18.82
N LEU A 6 4.10 5.60 -18.82
CA LEU A 6 4.93 5.77 -17.62
C LEU A 6 4.35 6.80 -16.64
N HIS A 7 3.68 7.84 -17.14
CA HIS A 7 3.22 8.98 -16.35
C HIS A 7 1.72 8.95 -16.02
N ASP A 8 1.01 7.89 -16.40
CA ASP A 8 -0.41 7.71 -16.08
C ASP A 8 -0.65 6.31 -15.50
N VAL A 9 -0.39 6.19 -14.20
CA VAL A 9 -0.57 4.94 -13.45
C VAL A 9 -2.02 4.47 -13.54
N LEU A 10 -2.98 5.36 -13.37
CA LEU A 10 -4.40 5.05 -13.44
C LEU A 10 -4.80 4.49 -14.82
N ALA A 11 -4.25 5.02 -15.92
CA ALA A 11 -4.43 4.44 -17.25
C ALA A 11 -3.80 3.05 -17.39
N ARG A 12 -2.62 2.80 -16.82
CA ARG A 12 -2.03 1.45 -16.79
C ARG A 12 -2.90 0.45 -16.01
N PHE A 13 -3.48 0.89 -14.89
CA PHE A 13 -4.45 0.08 -14.16
C PHE A 13 -5.70 -0.21 -15.01
N ASN A 14 -6.20 0.76 -15.78
CA ASN A 14 -7.35 0.53 -16.65
C ASN A 14 -7.06 -0.54 -17.71
N LEU A 15 -5.87 -0.53 -18.33
CA LEU A 15 -5.45 -1.59 -19.26
C LEU A 15 -5.45 -2.97 -18.58
N ALA A 16 -5.02 -3.05 -17.32
CA ALA A 16 -5.02 -4.30 -16.57
C ALA A 16 -6.44 -4.76 -16.21
N VAL A 17 -7.31 -3.83 -15.82
CA VAL A 17 -8.73 -4.09 -15.53
C VAL A 17 -9.46 -4.59 -16.77
N GLU A 18 -9.21 -4.01 -17.95
CA GLU A 18 -9.78 -4.45 -19.22
C GLU A 18 -9.29 -5.84 -19.64
N GLN A 19 -7.99 -6.12 -19.44
CA GLN A 19 -7.41 -7.41 -19.79
C GLN A 19 -7.81 -8.53 -18.81
N TYR A 20 -8.03 -8.20 -17.54
CA TYR A 20 -8.40 -9.15 -16.49
C TYR A 20 -9.67 -8.66 -15.77
N PRO A 21 -10.86 -8.88 -16.36
CA PRO A 21 -12.12 -8.47 -15.75
C PRO A 21 -12.36 -9.19 -14.43
N SER A 22 -12.66 -8.45 -13.37
CA SER A 22 -12.92 -8.94 -12.02
C SER A 22 -13.87 -7.99 -11.30
N GLN A 23 -14.57 -8.48 -10.28
CA GLN A 23 -15.46 -7.64 -9.47
C GLN A 23 -14.68 -6.81 -8.44
N HIS A 24 -13.57 -7.36 -7.95
CA HIS A 24 -12.68 -6.73 -6.97
C HIS A 24 -11.24 -6.80 -7.47
N TYR A 25 -10.47 -5.76 -7.17
CA TYR A 25 -9.06 -5.66 -7.50
C TYR A 25 -8.27 -5.35 -6.24
N ILE A 26 -7.16 -6.07 -6.05
CA ILE A 26 -6.23 -5.85 -4.95
C ILE A 26 -5.01 -5.12 -5.51
N ARG A 27 -4.66 -4.00 -4.90
CA ARG A 27 -3.46 -3.22 -5.20
C ARG A 27 -2.44 -3.43 -4.08
N ILE A 28 -1.25 -3.83 -4.50
CA ILE A 28 -0.01 -3.85 -3.72
C ILE A 28 1.06 -3.09 -4.52
N THR A 29 2.10 -2.62 -3.86
CA THR A 29 3.19 -1.88 -4.50
C THR A 29 4.48 -2.71 -4.52
N ALA A 30 5.31 -2.50 -5.53
CA ALA A 30 6.49 -3.34 -5.79
C ALA A 30 7.67 -3.05 -4.86
N ASP A 31 7.65 -1.91 -4.18
CA ASP A 31 8.57 -1.45 -3.13
C ASP A 31 8.29 -2.09 -1.76
N CYS A 32 7.24 -2.91 -1.64
CA CYS A 32 6.84 -3.62 -0.42
C CYS A 32 7.19 -5.13 -0.49
N PRO A 33 8.47 -5.52 -0.40
CA PRO A 33 8.91 -6.91 -0.66
C PRO A 33 8.43 -7.93 0.38
N LEU A 34 7.98 -7.48 1.55
CA LEU A 34 7.55 -8.33 2.67
C LEU A 34 6.02 -8.44 2.80
N THR A 35 5.28 -8.12 1.75
CA THR A 35 3.81 -8.23 1.74
C THR A 35 3.33 -9.59 2.26
N ASP A 36 2.34 -9.60 3.16
CA ASP A 36 1.82 -10.82 3.79
C ASP A 36 0.46 -11.27 3.22
N PRO A 37 0.35 -12.49 2.64
CA PRO A 37 -0.91 -13.04 2.17
C PRO A 37 -2.01 -13.15 3.24
N GLU A 38 -1.68 -13.40 4.50
CA GLU A 38 -2.68 -13.50 5.58
C GLU A 38 -3.30 -12.14 5.88
N LEU A 39 -2.50 -11.06 5.86
CA LEU A 39 -3.03 -9.70 6.00
C LEU A 39 -3.92 -9.32 4.82
N ILE A 40 -3.57 -9.74 3.60
CA ILE A 40 -4.41 -9.54 2.42
C ILE A 40 -5.74 -10.31 2.56
N ASN A 41 -5.72 -11.56 3.02
CA ASN A 41 -6.95 -12.33 3.26
C ASN A 41 -7.86 -11.64 4.28
N ASN A 42 -7.30 -11.17 5.40
CA ASN A 42 -8.06 -10.41 6.41
C ASN A 42 -8.65 -9.11 5.82
N LEU A 43 -7.92 -8.42 4.94
CA LEU A 43 -8.41 -7.25 4.23
C LEU A 43 -9.58 -7.59 3.30
N ILE A 44 -9.49 -8.69 2.55
CA ILE A 44 -10.58 -9.17 1.68
C ILE A 44 -11.83 -9.48 2.51
N ASP A 45 -11.69 -10.26 3.58
CA ASP A 45 -12.82 -10.65 4.44
C ASP A 45 -13.51 -9.43 5.05
N SER A 46 -12.72 -8.45 5.51
CA SER A 46 -13.24 -7.18 6.03
C SER A 46 -13.95 -6.36 4.95
N HIS A 47 -13.38 -6.27 3.75
CA HIS A 47 -13.97 -5.56 2.61
C HIS A 47 -15.34 -6.13 2.22
N LEU A 48 -15.42 -7.46 2.09
CA LEU A 48 -16.66 -8.16 1.74
C LEU A 48 -17.71 -8.04 2.85
N SER A 49 -17.31 -8.20 4.11
CA SER A 49 -18.21 -8.07 5.27
C SER A 49 -18.79 -6.67 5.41
N ALA A 50 -18.00 -5.64 5.09
CA ALA A 50 -18.43 -4.25 5.12
C ALA A 50 -19.25 -3.84 3.88
N ASN A 51 -19.31 -4.69 2.84
CA ASN A 51 -19.83 -4.35 1.52
C ASN A 51 -19.26 -3.01 1.01
N ALA A 52 -17.95 -2.84 1.19
CA ALA A 52 -17.26 -1.58 0.91
C ALA A 52 -16.93 -1.42 -0.59
N ASP A 53 -16.85 -0.18 -1.05
CA ASP A 53 -16.33 0.17 -2.38
C ASP A 53 -14.80 0.12 -2.41
N TYR A 54 -14.18 0.46 -1.28
CA TYR A 54 -12.73 0.47 -1.10
C TYR A 54 -12.38 0.12 0.35
N SER A 55 -11.33 -0.68 0.52
CA SER A 55 -10.77 -0.97 1.83
C SER A 55 -9.25 -0.95 1.79
N SER A 56 -8.65 -0.50 2.89
CA SER A 56 -7.19 -0.42 3.01
C SER A 56 -6.76 -0.52 4.46
N ASN A 57 -5.58 -1.12 4.66
CA ASN A 57 -4.91 -1.16 5.96
C ASN A 57 -3.93 0.03 6.17
N ALA A 58 -3.82 0.92 5.18
CA ALA A 58 -2.91 2.08 5.18
C ALA A 58 -3.63 3.42 5.39
N LEU A 59 -4.98 3.47 5.37
CA LEU A 59 -5.75 4.70 5.63
C LEU A 59 -5.53 5.26 7.03
N GLN A 60 -5.58 4.38 8.02
CA GLN A 60 -5.25 4.65 9.42
C GLN A 60 -4.20 3.62 9.82
N PRO A 61 -2.92 3.87 9.48
CA PRO A 61 -1.89 2.85 9.54
C PRO A 61 -1.66 2.41 10.98
N THR A 62 -1.73 1.10 11.18
CA THR A 62 -1.30 0.42 12.42
C THR A 62 -0.30 -0.70 12.12
N TYR A 63 -0.15 -1.05 10.85
CA TYR A 63 0.86 -2.00 10.37
C TYR A 63 2.13 -1.24 9.95
N PRO A 64 3.30 -1.89 9.96
CA PRO A 64 4.53 -1.30 9.42
C PRO A 64 4.32 -0.78 8.01
N ASP A 65 4.96 0.34 7.70
CA ASP A 65 5.04 0.89 6.35
C ASP A 65 5.76 -0.11 5.44
N GLY A 66 5.03 -0.72 4.50
CA GLY A 66 5.53 -1.83 3.67
C GLY A 66 4.71 -3.12 3.73
N PHE A 67 3.66 -3.18 4.57
CA PHE A 67 2.63 -4.22 4.55
C PHE A 67 1.30 -3.72 3.96
N ASP A 68 1.38 -2.67 3.13
CA ASP A 68 0.22 -1.94 2.66
C ASP A 68 -0.49 -2.72 1.56
N ALA A 69 -1.80 -2.86 1.72
CA ALA A 69 -2.68 -3.47 0.74
C ALA A 69 -3.99 -2.69 0.65
N GLU A 70 -4.50 -2.62 -0.56
CA GLU A 70 -5.76 -1.96 -0.87
C GLU A 70 -6.62 -2.89 -1.71
N ILE A 71 -7.92 -2.84 -1.52
CA ILE A 71 -8.90 -3.54 -2.33
C ILE A 71 -10.01 -2.58 -2.73
N PHE A 72 -10.47 -2.66 -3.98
CA PHE A 72 -11.58 -1.86 -4.47
C PHE A 72 -12.44 -2.63 -5.46
N THR A 73 -13.70 -2.23 -5.56
CA THR A 73 -14.62 -2.76 -6.56
C THR A 73 -14.30 -2.20 -7.95
N TYR A 74 -14.66 -2.96 -8.99
CA TYR A 74 -14.60 -2.47 -10.37
C TYR A 74 -15.40 -1.16 -10.53
N GLN A 75 -16.56 -1.05 -9.88
CA GLN A 75 -17.43 0.12 -9.95
C GLN A 75 -16.73 1.35 -9.36
N ALA A 76 -16.06 1.20 -8.21
CA ALA A 76 -15.29 2.27 -7.59
C ALA A 76 -14.11 2.70 -8.47
N PHE A 77 -13.40 1.73 -9.05
CA PHE A 77 -12.32 1.98 -10.00
C PHE A 77 -12.80 2.74 -11.24
N ASN A 78 -13.86 2.26 -11.89
CA ASN A 78 -14.38 2.87 -13.11
C ASN A 78 -14.86 4.31 -12.86
N LYS A 79 -15.55 4.55 -11.74
CA LYS A 79 -15.96 5.91 -11.35
C LYS A 79 -14.75 6.82 -11.14
N THR A 80 -13.69 6.30 -10.52
CA THR A 80 -12.43 7.00 -10.32
C THR A 80 -11.73 7.31 -11.64
N PHE A 81 -11.58 6.33 -12.53
CA PHE A 81 -11.00 6.51 -13.86
C PHE A 81 -11.71 7.62 -14.65
N LEU A 82 -13.04 7.63 -14.58
CA LEU A 82 -13.88 8.63 -15.24
C LEU A 82 -13.89 9.99 -14.54
N SER A 83 -13.49 10.12 -13.27
CA SER A 83 -13.65 11.36 -12.49
C SER A 83 -12.33 12.04 -12.10
N ALA A 84 -11.26 11.27 -11.89
CA ALA A 84 -9.95 11.79 -11.55
C ALA A 84 -9.39 12.63 -12.71
N ARG A 85 -8.98 13.86 -12.42
CA ARG A 85 -8.48 14.81 -13.44
C ARG A 85 -7.12 15.37 -13.10
N LYS A 86 -6.78 15.46 -11.82
CA LYS A 86 -5.48 15.97 -11.38
C LYS A 86 -4.41 14.92 -11.61
N LYS A 87 -3.19 15.34 -11.93
CA LYS A 87 -2.08 14.41 -12.21
C LYS A 87 -1.77 13.55 -11.00
N PHE A 88 -1.74 14.12 -9.80
CA PHE A 88 -1.51 13.32 -8.59
C PHE A 88 -2.65 12.32 -8.32
N GLU A 89 -3.90 12.63 -8.68
CA GLU A 89 -5.02 11.67 -8.53
C GLU A 89 -4.83 10.48 -9.46
N ARG A 90 -4.31 10.72 -10.68
CA ARG A 90 -4.03 9.67 -11.67
C ARG A 90 -2.75 8.88 -11.36
N GLU A 91 -1.77 9.50 -10.73
CA GLU A 91 -0.57 8.83 -10.22
C GLU A 91 -0.91 7.92 -9.04
N HIS A 92 -1.66 8.46 -8.07
CA HIS A 92 -1.99 7.80 -6.82
C HIS A 92 -3.36 7.11 -6.86
N VAL A 93 -3.70 6.47 -7.98
CA VAL A 93 -4.84 5.58 -8.27
C VAL A 93 -6.06 5.65 -7.33
N THR A 94 -5.91 5.24 -6.06
CA THR A 94 -6.97 5.15 -5.04
C THR A 94 -7.24 6.46 -4.29
N TYR A 95 -6.40 7.49 -4.46
CA TYR A 95 -6.49 8.81 -3.83
C TYR A 95 -7.88 9.42 -3.99
N PHE A 96 -8.39 9.42 -5.22
CA PHE A 96 -9.71 9.96 -5.50
C PHE A 96 -10.81 9.24 -4.70
N ILE A 97 -10.68 7.94 -4.46
CA ILE A 97 -11.69 7.15 -3.74
C ILE A 97 -11.74 7.61 -2.28
N TYR A 98 -10.63 7.54 -1.55
CA TYR A 98 -10.65 7.79 -0.10
C TYR A 98 -10.80 9.26 0.28
N THR A 99 -10.63 10.18 -0.67
CA THR A 99 -10.87 11.62 -0.45
C THR A 99 -12.30 12.07 -0.76
N HIS A 100 -13.15 11.17 -1.25
CA HIS A 100 -14.57 11.43 -1.53
C HIS A 100 -15.48 10.45 -0.77
N PRO A 101 -15.50 10.47 0.58
CA PRO A 101 -16.30 9.55 1.39
C PRO A 101 -17.82 9.72 1.20
N ASP A 102 -18.26 10.84 0.62
CA ASP A 102 -19.64 11.06 0.19
C ASP A 102 -20.02 10.25 -1.06
N MET A 103 -19.03 9.79 -1.82
CA MET A 103 -19.22 9.06 -3.08
C MET A 103 -18.97 7.55 -2.98
N PHE A 104 -18.33 7.08 -1.91
CA PHE A 104 -17.83 5.71 -1.76
C PHE A 104 -17.97 5.20 -0.33
N VAL A 105 -18.30 3.92 -0.18
CA VAL A 105 -18.21 3.22 1.11
C VAL A 105 -16.75 2.83 1.36
N ILE A 106 -16.10 3.53 2.30
CA ILE A 106 -14.69 3.33 2.64
C ILE A 106 -14.58 2.58 3.96
N ASN A 107 -13.77 1.52 3.97
CA ASN A 107 -13.47 0.74 5.17
C ASN A 107 -11.97 0.73 5.47
N SER A 108 -11.59 0.98 6.73
CA SER A 108 -10.19 0.98 7.16
C SER A 108 -9.94 -0.21 8.08
N VAL A 109 -8.99 -1.06 7.70
CA VAL A 109 -8.63 -2.26 8.46
C VAL A 109 -7.45 -1.94 9.36
N ARG A 110 -7.61 -2.15 10.67
CA ARG A 110 -6.58 -1.85 11.67
C ARG A 110 -6.15 -3.13 12.38
N GLY A 111 -4.87 -3.18 12.72
CA GLY A 111 -4.29 -4.20 13.59
C GLY A 111 -4.63 -3.94 15.05
N VAL A 112 -4.40 -4.96 15.89
CA VAL A 112 -4.69 -4.90 17.33
C VAL A 112 -3.74 -3.95 18.06
N CYS A 113 -2.47 -3.94 17.65
CA CYS A 113 -1.42 -3.09 18.21
C CYS A 113 -0.89 -2.16 17.12
N ASP A 114 -0.50 -0.95 17.52
CA ASP A 114 0.13 0.00 16.61
C ASP A 114 1.60 -0.32 16.42
N LYS A 115 1.96 -0.68 15.18
CA LYS A 115 3.30 -0.97 14.68
C LYS A 115 3.66 -0.09 13.48
N SER A 116 2.94 1.02 13.29
CA SER A 116 3.10 1.93 12.15
C SER A 116 4.44 2.68 12.13
N SER A 117 5.18 2.68 13.24
CA SER A 117 6.51 3.27 13.35
C SER A 117 7.59 2.48 12.61
N TYR A 118 7.35 1.21 12.28
CA TYR A 118 8.30 0.40 11.52
C TYR A 118 8.18 0.65 10.03
N ARG A 119 9.33 0.71 9.35
CA ARG A 119 9.42 0.95 7.91
C ARG A 119 10.21 -0.16 7.22
N VAL A 120 9.52 -0.93 6.39
CA VAL A 120 10.01 -2.11 5.65
C VAL A 120 9.74 -2.02 4.14
N THR A 121 9.40 -0.83 3.63
CA THR A 121 9.40 -0.51 2.18
C THR A 121 10.82 -0.23 1.68
N VAL A 122 11.02 -0.16 0.36
CA VAL A 122 12.31 0.08 -0.32
C VAL A 122 12.23 1.27 -1.27
N ASP A 123 12.35 2.49 -0.72
CA ASP A 123 12.43 3.74 -1.51
C ASP A 123 13.85 4.32 -1.57
N THR A 124 14.63 4.12 -0.50
CA THR A 124 15.97 4.68 -0.32
C THR A 124 17.05 3.61 -0.25
N LYS A 125 18.31 4.03 -0.28
CA LYS A 125 19.44 3.11 -0.09
C LYS A 125 19.45 2.54 1.33
N GLU A 126 19.10 3.36 2.32
CA GLU A 126 18.99 3.01 3.72
C GLU A 126 17.87 1.99 3.93
N ASP A 127 16.72 2.19 3.29
CA ASP A 127 15.63 1.21 3.25
C ASP A 127 16.09 -0.14 2.69
N TYR A 128 16.79 -0.13 1.55
CA TYR A 128 17.33 -1.36 0.94
C TYR A 128 18.29 -2.09 1.89
N ILE A 129 19.23 -1.37 2.51
CA ILE A 129 20.19 -1.96 3.46
C ILE A 129 19.44 -2.55 4.66
N PHE A 130 18.46 -1.82 5.20
CA PHE A 130 17.64 -2.25 6.32
C PHE A 130 16.87 -3.52 6.00
N VAL A 131 16.05 -3.51 4.93
CA VAL A 131 15.23 -4.66 4.52
C VAL A 131 16.10 -5.87 4.17
N ASN A 132 17.25 -5.67 3.51
CA ASN A 132 18.15 -6.76 3.19
C ASN A 132 18.78 -7.40 4.45
N ASN A 133 19.13 -6.60 5.47
CA ASN A 133 19.58 -7.12 6.75
C ASN A 133 18.46 -7.86 7.47
N LEU A 134 17.26 -7.28 7.53
CA LEU A 134 16.08 -7.88 8.13
C LEU A 134 15.77 -9.26 7.53
N VAL A 135 15.72 -9.34 6.20
CA VAL A 135 15.48 -10.60 5.47
C VAL A 135 16.56 -11.62 5.75
N ARG A 136 17.84 -11.22 5.79
CA ARG A 136 18.96 -12.13 6.10
C ARG A 136 18.88 -12.65 7.54
N ASP A 137 18.51 -11.78 8.48
CA ASP A 137 18.55 -12.08 9.90
C ASP A 137 17.35 -12.95 10.33
N ILE A 138 16.16 -12.71 9.74
CA ILE A 138 14.96 -13.57 9.88
C ILE A 138 15.11 -14.86 9.06
N GLY A 139 15.55 -14.75 7.80
CA GLY A 139 15.43 -15.76 6.75
C GLY A 139 16.36 -16.97 6.85
N LYS A 140 16.89 -17.31 8.04
CA LYS A 140 17.83 -18.43 8.24
C LYS A 140 17.26 -19.83 7.92
N SER A 141 16.05 -19.99 7.37
CA SER A 141 15.43 -21.31 7.19
C SER A 141 14.57 -21.53 5.95
N GLY A 142 14.65 -20.68 4.91
CA GLY A 142 13.89 -20.91 3.68
C GLY A 142 12.36 -20.95 3.87
N MET A 143 11.87 -20.36 4.96
CA MET A 143 10.45 -20.13 5.23
C MET A 143 10.03 -18.78 4.66
N ASP A 144 8.76 -18.67 4.27
CA ASP A 144 8.13 -17.41 3.94
C ASP A 144 8.18 -16.49 5.17
N ILE A 145 8.69 -15.28 5.00
CA ILE A 145 8.67 -14.26 6.06
C ILE A 145 7.24 -13.74 6.20
N ARG A 146 6.65 -13.86 7.39
CA ARG A 146 5.32 -13.32 7.70
C ARG A 146 5.41 -12.03 8.51
N PHE A 147 4.30 -11.31 8.56
CA PHE A 147 4.11 -10.12 9.38
C PHE A 147 4.52 -10.37 10.84
N ALA A 148 4.09 -11.50 11.41
CA ALA A 148 4.40 -11.86 12.80
C ALA A 148 5.91 -12.04 13.04
N ASP A 149 6.63 -12.62 12.08
CA ASP A 149 8.09 -12.81 12.19
C ASP A 149 8.81 -11.46 12.18
N VAL A 150 8.40 -10.57 11.26
CA VAL A 150 8.97 -9.22 11.14
C VAL A 150 8.73 -8.41 12.41
N VAL A 151 7.49 -8.36 12.92
CA VAL A 151 7.18 -7.59 14.13
C VAL A 151 7.90 -8.17 15.34
N SER A 152 7.91 -9.49 15.52
CA SER A 152 8.59 -10.12 16.66
C SER A 152 10.08 -9.82 16.65
N PHE A 153 10.72 -9.87 15.48
CA PHE A 153 12.13 -9.53 15.34
C PHE A 153 12.41 -8.04 15.60
N LEU A 154 11.61 -7.13 15.05
CA LEU A 154 11.80 -5.70 15.22
C LEU A 154 11.50 -5.21 16.65
N ASP A 155 10.56 -5.85 17.35
CA ASP A 155 10.27 -5.56 18.76
C ASP A 155 11.48 -5.83 19.67
N GLU A 156 12.36 -6.76 19.29
CA GLU A 156 13.57 -7.13 20.05
C GLU A 156 14.83 -6.35 19.60
N CYS A 157 14.74 -5.59 18.51
CA CYS A 157 15.88 -4.86 17.96
C CYS A 157 16.19 -3.57 18.74
N PRO A 158 17.48 -3.23 18.92
CA PRO A 158 17.88 -1.95 19.49
C PRO A 158 17.60 -0.80 18.50
N VAL A 159 17.48 0.44 19.00
CA VAL A 159 17.09 1.61 18.20
C VAL A 159 18.04 1.86 17.03
N GLU A 160 19.33 1.54 17.19
CA GLU A 160 20.37 1.68 16.17
C GLU A 160 20.14 0.79 14.94
N TYR A 161 19.27 -0.22 15.05
CA TYR A 161 18.87 -1.06 13.93
C TYR A 161 18.06 -0.28 12.89
N PHE A 162 17.32 0.75 13.30
CA PHE A 162 16.37 1.50 12.47
C PHE A 162 17.03 2.65 11.72
N ILE A 163 17.96 2.32 10.81
CA ILE A 163 18.74 3.31 10.03
C ILE A 163 17.90 4.19 9.10
N ASN A 164 16.65 3.80 8.81
CA ASN A 164 15.72 4.50 7.91
C ASN A 164 14.60 5.25 8.66
N SER A 165 14.72 5.44 9.97
CA SER A 165 13.66 6.04 10.81
C SER A 165 13.36 7.51 10.53
N ASN A 166 14.22 8.20 9.76
CA ASN A 166 14.04 9.62 9.43
C ASN A 166 13.13 9.84 8.21
N GLU A 167 12.80 8.77 7.47
CA GLU A 167 11.96 8.86 6.28
C GLU A 167 10.48 9.06 6.64
N ILE A 168 9.81 9.92 5.88
CA ILE A 168 8.40 10.24 6.09
C ILE A 168 7.53 9.33 5.23
N ARG A 169 6.63 8.59 5.88
CA ARG A 169 5.62 7.77 5.20
C ARG A 169 4.80 8.59 4.20
N ASN A 170 4.57 8.03 3.02
CA ASN A 170 3.84 8.66 1.92
C ASN A 170 4.43 9.99 1.42
N SER A 171 5.74 10.21 1.56
CA SER A 171 6.41 11.42 1.05
C SER A 171 6.24 11.62 -0.46
N GLY A 172 6.11 10.54 -1.24
CA GLY A 172 5.84 10.60 -2.69
C GLY A 172 4.52 11.29 -3.03
N LEU A 173 3.44 10.97 -2.31
CA LEU A 173 2.15 11.63 -2.49
C LEU A 173 2.21 13.12 -2.15
N GLN A 174 2.84 13.46 -1.02
CA GLN A 174 2.98 14.85 -0.58
C GLN A 174 3.71 15.69 -1.64
N LYS A 175 4.79 15.16 -2.21
CA LYS A 175 5.53 15.81 -3.30
C LYS A 175 4.63 16.03 -4.53
N SER A 176 3.91 15.01 -4.98
CA SER A 176 3.01 15.13 -6.15
C SER A 176 1.92 16.19 -5.94
N ILE A 177 1.34 16.29 -4.74
CA ILE A 177 0.34 17.31 -4.42
C ILE A 177 0.97 18.70 -4.47
N CYS A 178 2.12 18.90 -3.83
CA CYS A 178 2.80 20.20 -3.82
C CYS A 178 3.19 20.67 -5.23
N GLU A 179 3.73 19.77 -6.06
CA GLU A 179 4.16 20.10 -7.44
C GLU A 179 3.01 20.56 -8.34
N GLU A 180 1.79 20.06 -8.11
CA GLU A 180 0.62 20.42 -8.88
C GLU A 180 -0.09 21.67 -8.35
N GLN A 181 -0.05 21.92 -7.03
CA GLN A 181 -0.63 23.14 -6.43
C GLN A 181 0.19 24.41 -6.68
N VAL A 182 1.45 24.28 -7.05
CA VAL A 182 2.36 25.41 -7.35
C VAL A 182 2.24 25.89 -8.82
N LYS A 183 1.41 25.23 -9.64
CA LYS A 183 1.15 25.58 -11.05
C LYS A 183 -0.21 26.23 -11.23
#